data_AF-A0A7G8BY91-F1
#
_entry.id   AF-A0A7G8BY91-F1
#
_cell.length_a   1.000
_cell.length_b   1.000
_cell.length_c   1.000
_cell.angle_alpha   90.00
_cell.angle_beta   90.00
_cell.angle_gamma   90.00
#
_symmetry.space_group_name_H-M   'P 1'
#
loop_
_entity.id
_entity.type
_entity.pdbx_description
1 polymer ?
#
loop_
_entity_poly.entity_id
_entity_poly.type
_entity_poly.pdbx_seq_one_letter_code
_entity_poly.pdbx_strand_id
1 'polypeptide(L)' 'MDAEQVQHGPKEAGYSSDGEKYRPYIDCLCGFSTGRCINWMDAGEVFDDHLRDVGLGD' A
#
# COMPACT_ATOMS: atom_id res chain seq x y z
N MET A 1 -0.70 26.46 -11.98
CA MET A 1 -0.69 25.61 -10.78
C MET A 1 -0.02 24.34 -11.22
N ASP A 2 1.27 24.20 -10.93
CA ASP A 2 2.00 22.97 -11.17
C ASP A 2 1.27 21.85 -10.41
N ALA A 3 0.79 20.85 -11.13
CA ALA A 3 0.24 19.67 -10.48
C ALA A 3 1.39 19.06 -9.67
N GLU A 4 1.31 19.12 -8.35
CA GLU A 4 2.20 18.36 -7.47
C GLU A 4 2.21 16.93 -8.00
N GLN A 5 3.38 16.46 -8.47
CA GLN A 5 3.53 15.07 -8.87
C GLN A 5 3.24 14.23 -7.63
N VAL A 6 2.12 13.52 -7.66
CA VAL A 6 1.71 12.63 -6.58
C VAL A 6 2.80 11.56 -6.45
N GLN A 7 3.51 11.56 -5.32
CA GLN A 7 4.56 10.58 -5.08
C GLN A 7 3.94 9.24 -4.72
N HIS A 8 4.50 8.16 -5.27
CA HIS A 8 4.11 6.79 -4.95
C HIS A 8 5.32 6.01 -4.44
N GLY A 9 5.05 5.05 -3.56
CA GLY A 9 6.05 4.28 -2.84
C GLY A 9 5.59 3.96 -1.42
N PRO A 10 6.19 2.94 -0.77
CA PRO A 10 5.80 2.56 0.58
C PRO A 10 6.15 3.69 1.56
N LYS A 11 5.12 4.29 2.15
CA LYS A 11 5.23 5.25 3.25
C LYS A 11 5.38 4.52 4.58
N GLU A 12 4.59 3.47 4.77
CA GLU A 12 4.59 2.65 5.97
C GLU A 12 4.25 1.21 5.60
N ALA A 13 4.92 0.26 6.24
CA ALA A 13 4.60 -1.15 6.16
C ALA A 13 4.57 -1.68 7.59
N GLY A 14 3.41 -2.17 8.02
CA GLY A 14 3.20 -2.56 9.42
C GLY A 14 2.16 -3.64 9.59
N TYR A 15 1.84 -3.93 10.86
CA TYR A 15 0.73 -4.80 11.23
C TYR A 15 -0.33 -3.98 11.95
N SER A 16 -1.56 -4.07 11.46
CA SER A 16 -2.71 -3.53 12.18
C SER A 16 -3.21 -4.58 13.17
N SER A 17 -3.58 -4.16 14.37
CA SER A 17 -4.30 -5.01 15.31
C SER A 17 -5.81 -4.81 15.12
N ASP A 18 -6.55 -5.91 15.00
CA ASP A 18 -8.01 -5.91 15.16
C ASP A 18 -8.40 -7.05 16.10
N GLY A 19 -8.58 -6.72 17.37
CA GLY A 19 -8.93 -7.64 18.46
C GLY A 19 -7.83 -8.67 18.77
N GLU A 20 -7.65 -9.65 17.90
CA GLU A 20 -6.84 -10.87 18.13
C GLU A 20 -5.89 -11.23 16.99
N LYS A 21 -5.94 -10.54 15.83
CA LYS A 21 -5.11 -10.88 14.66
C LYS A 21 -4.32 -9.67 14.19
N TYR A 22 -2.99 -9.83 14.16
CA TYR A 22 -2.09 -8.91 13.48
C TYR A 22 -2.19 -9.17 11.97
N ARG A 23 -2.63 -8.16 11.22
CA ARG A 23 -2.77 -8.24 9.75
C ARG A 23 -1.86 -7.22 9.09
N PRO A 24 -0.98 -7.64 8.15
CA PRO A 24 -0.09 -6.72 7.47
C PRO A 24 -0.87 -5.73 6.61
N TYR A 25 -0.31 -4.53 6.47
CA TYR A 25 -0.77 -3.47 5.57
C TYR A 25 0.43 -2.70 5.02
N ILE A 26 0.24 -2.06 3.88
CA ILE A 26 1.17 -1.10 3.29
C ILE A 26 0.39 0.19 2.99
N ASP A 27 0.89 1.32 3.47
CA ASP A 27 0.41 2.65 3.11
C ASP A 27 1.34 3.26 2.06
N CYS A 28 0.77 3.83 1.01
CA CYS A 28 1.46 4.53 -0.05
C CYS A 28 1.58 6.03 0.27
N LEU A 29 2.64 6.66 -0.24
CA LEU A 29 2.85 8.11 -0.16
C LEU A 29 1.67 8.92 -0.75
N CYS A 30 0.96 8.37 -1.73
CA CYS A 30 -0.19 9.02 -2.37
C CYS A 30 -1.49 8.97 -1.54
N GLY A 31 -1.47 8.28 -0.39
CA GLY A 31 -2.65 8.08 0.47
C GLY A 31 -3.43 6.78 0.22
N PHE A 32 -3.03 5.96 -0.75
CA PHE A 32 -3.54 4.59 -0.90
C PHE A 32 -3.08 3.70 0.26
N SER A 33 -3.89 2.70 0.63
CA SER A 33 -3.54 1.67 1.62
C SER A 33 -4.05 0.31 1.15
N THR A 34 -3.26 -0.76 1.31
CA THR A 34 -3.64 -2.13 0.92
C THR A 34 -4.79 -2.69 1.76
N GLY A 35 -5.16 -2.03 2.86
CA GLY A 35 -6.05 -2.58 3.87
C GLY A 35 -5.40 -3.72 4.66
N ARG A 36 -6.21 -4.45 5.44
CA ARG A 36 -5.73 -5.51 6.34
C ARG A 36 -5.65 -6.86 5.62
N CYS A 37 -4.48 -7.15 5.05
CA CYS A 37 -4.20 -8.37 4.28
C CYS A 37 -4.06 -9.62 5.17
N ILE A 38 -4.12 -10.82 4.58
CA ILE A 38 -3.97 -12.08 5.33
C ILE A 38 -2.48 -12.30 5.67
N ASN A 39 -1.59 -11.99 4.73
CA ASN A 39 -0.15 -12.17 4.83
C ASN A 39 0.59 -11.10 3.99
N TRP A 40 1.93 -11.08 4.05
CA TRP A 40 2.74 -10.09 3.33
C TRP A 40 2.79 -10.27 1.82
N MET A 41 2.57 -11.48 1.29
CA MET A 41 2.47 -11.71 -0.15
C MET A 41 1.22 -11.02 -0.69
N ASP A 42 0.07 -11.21 -0.04
CA ASP A 42 -1.18 -10.52 -0.43
C ASP A 42 -1.02 -9.00 -0.35
N ALA A 43 -0.36 -8.48 0.69
CA ALA A 43 -0.12 -7.04 0.82
C ALA A 43 0.79 -6.51 -0.31
N GLY A 44 1.83 -7.26 -0.68
CA GLY A 44 2.71 -6.94 -1.79
C GLY A 44 1.97 -6.92 -3.12
N GLU A 45 1.16 -7.94 -3.43
CA GLU A 45 0.38 -8.01 -4.67
C GLU A 45 -0.58 -6.82 -4.81
N VAL A 46 -1.32 -6.48 -3.75
CA VAL A 46 -2.23 -5.32 -3.77
C VAL A 46 -1.48 -4.00 -3.95
N PHE A 47 -0.28 -3.89 -3.38
CA PHE A 47 0.54 -2.69 -3.55
C PHE A 47 1.15 -2.60 -4.95
N ASP A 48 1.64 -3.70 -5.50
CA ASP A 48 2.16 -3.77 -6.87
C ASP A 48 1.06 -3.47 -7.90
N ASP A 49 -0.15 -3.99 -7.68
CA ASP A 49 -1.33 -3.66 -8.50
C ASP A 49 -1.62 -2.15 -8.44
N HIS A 50 -1.57 -1.54 -7.25
CA HIS A 50 -1.71 -0.10 -7.12
C HIS A 50 -0.63 0.67 -7.91
N LEU A 51 0.63 0.22 -7.86
CA LEU A 51 1.72 0.84 -8.62
C LEU A 51 1.51 0.69 -10.14
N ARG A 52 1.05 -0.47 -10.62
CA ARG A 52 0.72 -0.69 -12.03
C ARG A 52 -0.43 0.21 -12.48
N ASP A 53 -1.48 0.35 -11.67
CA ASP A 53 -2.65 1.20 -11.96
C ASP A 53 -2.29 2.67 -12.16
N VAL A 54 -1.25 3.14 -11.47
CA VAL A 54 -0.74 4.52 -11.58
C VAL A 54 0.41 4.66 -12.58
N GLY A 55 0.75 3.59 -13.32
CA GLY A 55 1.80 3.60 -14.34
C GLY A 55 3.23 3.56 -13.81
N LEU A 56 3.44 3.01 -12.61
CA LEU A 56 4.73 2.92 -11.92
C LEU A 56 5.15 1.48 -11.58
N GLY A 57 4.34 0.47 -11.89
CA GLY A 57 4.70 -0.94 -11.79
C GLY A 57 5.25 -1.46 -13.13
N ASP A 58 6.24 -2.35 -13.05
CA ASP A 58 6.82 -3.07 -14.20
C ASP A 58 5.87 -4.11 -14.82
#